data_AF-A0A960K5E3-F1
#
_entry.id   AF-A0A960K5E3-F1
#
_cell.length_a   1.000
_cell.length_b   1.000
_cell.length_c   1.000
_cell.angle_alpha   90.00
_cell.angle_beta   90.00
_cell.angle_gamma   90.00
#
_symmetry.space_group_name_H-M   'P 1'
#
loop_
_entity.id
_entity.type
_entity.pdbx_description
1 polymer ?
#
loop_
_entity_poly.entity_id
_entity_poly.type
_entity_poly.pdbx_seq_one_letter_code
_entity_poly.pdbx_strand_id
1 'polypeptide(L)'
;MSPPHLTPPSLYEELIRRAAEEAARYRPRPPRASASVVPWRRSRGRLEVYWVQRSDELRFMGGWHAFPGGGLSRQDPRVPLSGRPAGLAEVPPKAGMPEPLQEDLEANEVPGIVACALRELFEECGILPLAGEEGATLSSQRLDRARHQLLEEAVPFADLLASWQSLADAGRLVYAGRWITPPLASLRFDNRFFLLEWSEEETFQPTIWPGELSSGEWIEPAAALAAWQRGDVLTSPPIAHLLRVLAEEGPERGLPRLHDPSEANLGPFRKVEFRPGVILIPLRTPTLPPATHTNTFLLGLREAVLVDPGSPLPEEIEALRRCLVDAREIHGMEVKAIWLTHHHPDHVGGLEAVRREFQLPVYAHRAAADRLAAAGIHVDGFLEEGDRVVLEGVPGERSFPLRVLHTPGHARGHLCFYDETYGSLIAGDLVAGFGTIVIDPPEGDMDAYLD
;
A
#
# COMPACT_ATOMS: atom_id res chain seq x y z
N MET A 1 0.44 49.69 23.74
CA MET A 1 0.27 48.23 23.61
C MET A 1 1.59 47.70 23.09
N SER A 2 2.33 46.95 23.92
CA SER A 2 3.52 46.25 23.44
C SER A 2 3.07 45.19 22.41
N PRO A 3 3.78 44.99 21.30
CA PRO A 3 3.47 43.90 20.39
C PRO A 3 3.53 42.57 21.18
N PRO A 4 2.67 41.58 20.88
CA PRO A 4 2.80 40.27 21.49
C PRO A 4 4.23 39.78 21.28
N HIS A 5 4.88 39.32 22.35
CA HIS A 5 6.17 38.67 22.26
C HIS A 5 5.98 37.42 21.43
N LEU A 6 6.27 37.51 20.12
CA LEU A 6 6.34 36.35 19.25
C LEU A 6 7.47 35.47 19.78
N THR A 7 7.11 34.28 20.26
CA THR A 7 8.09 33.27 20.63
C THR A 7 9.00 33.01 19.42
N PRO A 8 10.32 33.02 19.57
CA PRO A 8 11.21 32.72 18.46
C PRO A 8 10.90 31.33 17.87
N PRO A 9 11.16 31.12 16.57
CA PRO A 9 10.92 29.83 15.95
C PRO A 9 11.75 28.74 16.61
N SER A 10 11.19 27.52 16.72
CA SER A 10 11.89 26.37 17.28
C SER A 10 13.04 25.92 16.36
N LEU A 11 13.98 25.13 16.89
CA LEU A 11 15.02 24.49 16.08
C LEU A 11 14.37 23.64 14.97
N TYR A 12 13.27 22.95 15.31
CA TYR A 12 12.49 22.15 14.36
C TYR A 12 11.99 22.99 13.19
N GLU A 13 11.34 24.12 13.47
CA GLU A 13 10.84 25.05 12.44
C GLU A 13 11.97 25.61 11.56
N GLU A 14 13.13 25.89 12.15
CA GLU A 14 14.30 26.33 11.38
C GLU A 14 14.86 25.22 10.47
N LEU A 15 14.90 23.98 10.96
CA LEU A 15 15.37 22.84 10.18
C LEU A 15 14.42 22.52 9.01
N ILE A 16 13.11 22.57 9.22
CA ILE A 16 12.11 22.42 8.14
C ILE A 16 12.28 23.49 7.07
N ARG A 17 12.48 24.75 7.48
CA ARG A 17 12.69 25.86 6.53
C ARG A 17 13.90 25.60 5.64
N ARG A 18 14.97 24.99 6.18
CA ARG A 18 16.16 24.60 5.41
C ARG A 18 15.88 23.39 4.53
N ALA A 19 15.11 22.41 5.01
CA ALA A 19 14.75 21.20 4.26
C ALA A 19 13.87 21.47 3.02
N ALA A 20 13.10 22.57 3.01
CA ALA A 20 12.31 23.01 1.87
C ALA A 20 13.11 23.12 0.55
N GLU A 21 14.39 23.49 0.63
CA GLU A 21 15.28 23.60 -0.53
C GLU A 21 15.71 22.23 -1.09
N GLU A 22 15.71 21.19 -0.25
CA GLU A 22 16.08 19.81 -0.62
C GLU A 22 14.88 18.98 -1.11
N ALA A 23 13.68 19.22 -0.57
CA ALA A 23 12.45 18.53 -0.95
C ALA A 23 12.17 18.62 -2.48
N ALA A 24 12.50 19.75 -3.10
CA ALA A 24 12.36 19.97 -4.54
C ALA A 24 13.28 19.07 -5.40
N ARG A 25 14.35 18.51 -4.81
CA ARG A 25 15.33 17.65 -5.51
C ARG A 25 15.12 16.17 -5.26
N TYR A 26 14.12 15.79 -4.47
CA TYR A 26 13.87 14.38 -4.15
C TYR A 26 13.57 13.56 -5.42
N ARG A 27 14.30 12.47 -5.55
CA ARG A 27 14.05 11.42 -6.55
C ARG A 27 13.75 10.13 -5.80
N PRO A 28 12.54 9.56 -5.93
CA PRO A 28 12.24 8.32 -5.23
C PRO A 28 13.07 7.17 -5.77
N ARG A 29 13.37 6.20 -4.89
CA ARG A 29 14.06 4.97 -5.31
C ARG A 29 13.28 4.31 -6.45
N PRO A 30 13.94 3.87 -7.54
CA PRO A 30 13.23 3.19 -8.62
C PRO A 30 12.55 1.93 -8.07
N PRO A 31 11.31 1.62 -8.49
CA PRO A 31 10.64 0.40 -8.08
C PRO A 31 11.31 -0.81 -8.72
N ARG A 32 11.46 -1.91 -7.97
CA ARG A 32 11.93 -3.20 -8.50
C ARG A 32 10.81 -3.86 -9.30
N ALA A 33 11.10 -4.32 -10.51
CA ALA A 33 10.14 -5.12 -11.27
C ALA A 33 9.79 -6.42 -10.53
N SER A 34 8.50 -6.75 -10.47
CA SER A 34 8.00 -7.96 -9.81
C SER A 34 6.75 -8.48 -10.52
N ALA A 35 6.43 -9.75 -10.28
CA ALA A 35 5.21 -10.34 -10.79
C ALA A 35 4.51 -11.17 -9.70
N SER A 36 3.19 -11.18 -9.73
CA SER A 36 2.36 -12.05 -8.89
C SER A 36 1.32 -12.76 -9.74
N VAL A 37 1.01 -13.99 -9.37
CA VAL A 37 -0.03 -14.79 -10.03
C VAL A 37 -1.17 -14.99 -9.04
N VAL A 38 -2.40 -14.88 -9.52
CA VAL A 38 -3.64 -15.18 -8.79
C VAL A 38 -4.18 -16.50 -9.33
N PRO A 39 -3.83 -17.66 -8.74
CA PRO A 39 -4.47 -18.90 -9.08
C PRO A 39 -5.93 -18.84 -8.66
N TRP A 40 -6.83 -19.21 -9.55
CA TRP A 40 -8.26 -19.28 -9.27
C TRP A 40 -8.85 -20.56 -9.82
N ARG A 41 -9.95 -21.03 -9.23
CA ARG A 41 -10.67 -22.22 -9.71
C ARG A 41 -12.17 -22.09 -9.46
N ARG A 42 -12.94 -22.95 -10.13
CA ARG A 42 -14.36 -23.17 -9.79
C ARG A 42 -14.52 -24.53 -9.15
N SER A 43 -14.63 -24.58 -7.82
CA SER A 43 -14.94 -25.83 -7.11
C SER A 43 -16.40 -25.83 -6.69
N ARG A 44 -17.15 -26.86 -7.10
CA ARG A 44 -18.60 -27.01 -6.79
C ARG A 44 -19.45 -25.77 -7.12
N GLY A 45 -19.12 -25.09 -8.21
CA GLY A 45 -19.81 -23.88 -8.68
C GLY A 45 -19.43 -22.59 -7.96
N ARG A 46 -18.50 -22.63 -6.99
CA ARG A 46 -18.00 -21.44 -6.29
C ARG A 46 -16.63 -21.03 -6.82
N LEU A 47 -16.41 -19.73 -6.93
CA LEU A 47 -15.10 -19.17 -7.28
C LEU A 47 -14.21 -19.16 -6.05
N GLU A 48 -13.03 -19.75 -6.16
CA GLU A 48 -11.99 -19.72 -5.14
C GLU A 48 -10.70 -19.16 -5.74
N VAL A 49 -9.92 -18.45 -4.93
CA VAL A 49 -8.54 -18.03 -5.23
C VAL A 49 -7.59 -18.70 -4.26
N TYR A 50 -6.37 -18.99 -4.71
CA TYR A 50 -5.31 -19.47 -3.83
C TYR A 50 -4.48 -18.29 -3.34
N TRP A 51 -4.59 -17.98 -2.05
CA TRP A 51 -3.79 -16.95 -1.41
C TRP A 51 -2.81 -17.56 -0.41
N VAL A 52 -1.81 -16.78 -0.03
CA VAL A 52 -0.77 -17.21 0.90
C VAL A 52 -0.65 -16.19 2.03
N GLN A 53 -0.31 -16.67 3.22
CA GLN A 53 0.10 -15.82 4.33
C GLN A 53 1.62 -15.81 4.42
N ARG A 54 2.19 -14.61 4.46
CA ARG A 54 3.62 -14.39 4.66
C ARG A 54 4.01 -14.73 6.09
N SER A 55 5.20 -15.31 6.28
CA SER A 55 5.75 -15.60 7.61
C SER A 55 5.91 -14.31 8.43
N ASP A 56 5.59 -14.37 9.73
CA ASP A 56 5.71 -13.25 10.66
C ASP A 56 7.17 -12.78 10.83
N GLU A 57 8.13 -13.65 10.54
CA GLU A 57 9.57 -13.35 10.65
C GLU A 57 10.07 -12.40 9.55
N LEU A 58 9.28 -12.19 8.50
CA LEU A 58 9.66 -11.31 7.40
C LEU A 58 9.62 -9.85 7.83
N ARG A 59 10.76 -9.16 7.66
CA ARG A 59 10.92 -7.73 7.97
C ARG A 59 9.93 -6.81 7.24
N PHE A 60 9.41 -7.26 6.10
CA PHE A 60 8.46 -6.51 5.30
C PHE A 60 7.17 -7.31 5.14
N MET A 61 6.09 -6.75 5.69
CA MET A 61 4.73 -7.30 5.60
C MET A 61 4.65 -8.76 6.08
N GLY A 62 5.38 -9.11 7.14
CA GLY A 62 5.24 -10.42 7.80
C GLY A 62 3.84 -10.56 8.41
N GLY A 63 3.22 -11.73 8.24
CA GLY A 63 1.84 -12.01 8.66
C GLY A 63 0.75 -11.54 7.68
N TRP A 64 1.11 -10.84 6.60
CA TRP A 64 0.14 -10.32 5.62
C TRP A 64 -0.24 -11.38 4.59
N HIS A 65 -1.49 -11.33 4.14
CA HIS A 65 -1.98 -12.15 3.04
C HIS A 65 -1.62 -11.52 1.70
N ALA A 66 -1.19 -12.35 0.76
CA ALA A 66 -0.79 -11.97 -0.58
C ALA A 66 -1.14 -13.08 -1.59
N PHE A 67 -0.86 -12.81 -2.86
CA PHE A 67 -0.82 -13.84 -3.89
C PHE A 67 0.64 -14.20 -4.21
N PRO A 68 0.91 -15.45 -4.63
CA PRO A 68 2.27 -15.91 -4.93
C PRO A 68 2.98 -14.99 -5.91
N GLY A 69 4.22 -14.63 -5.63
CA GLY A 69 4.95 -13.70 -6.46
C GLY A 69 6.15 -13.05 -5.80
N GLY A 70 7.07 -12.60 -6.64
CA GLY A 70 8.32 -12.02 -6.18
C GLY A 70 8.98 -11.15 -7.24
N GLY A 71 10.22 -10.79 -6.97
CA GLY A 71 10.96 -9.83 -7.77
C GLY A 71 11.65 -10.47 -8.97
N LEU A 72 11.64 -9.78 -10.10
CA LEU A 72 12.36 -10.20 -11.31
C LEU A 72 13.84 -10.51 -10.98
N SER A 73 14.28 -11.69 -11.41
CA SER A 73 15.65 -12.18 -11.31
C SER A 73 16.37 -11.98 -12.64
N ARG A 74 17.70 -11.90 -12.59
CA ARG A 74 18.55 -11.82 -13.79
C ARG A 74 18.49 -13.07 -14.67
N GLN A 75 18.01 -14.18 -14.11
CA GLN A 75 17.89 -15.46 -14.84
C GLN A 75 16.56 -15.57 -15.61
N ASP A 76 15.53 -14.83 -15.19
CA ASP A 76 14.17 -14.95 -15.74
C ASP A 76 14.10 -14.68 -17.26
N PRO A 77 14.81 -13.69 -17.83
CA PRO A 77 14.81 -13.49 -19.29
C PRO A 77 15.38 -14.65 -20.11
N ARG A 78 16.03 -15.63 -19.48
CA ARG A 78 16.60 -16.82 -20.14
C ARG A 78 15.70 -18.05 -20.04
N VAL A 79 14.61 -17.97 -19.27
CA VAL A 79 13.67 -19.07 -19.08
C VAL A 79 12.90 -19.28 -20.38
N PRO A 80 12.90 -20.50 -20.94
CA PRO A 80 12.22 -20.76 -22.20
C PRO A 80 10.70 -20.90 -21.97
N LEU A 81 9.93 -20.07 -22.66
CA LEU A 81 8.47 -19.96 -22.52
C LEU A 81 7.77 -20.49 -23.78
N SER A 82 6.61 -21.11 -23.61
CA SER A 82 5.66 -21.35 -24.70
C SER A 82 4.46 -20.41 -24.61
N GLY A 83 3.94 -19.99 -25.76
CA GLY A 83 2.79 -19.10 -25.80
C GLY A 83 3.10 -17.70 -25.26
N ARG A 84 2.03 -16.95 -24.95
CA ARG A 84 2.11 -15.61 -24.33
C ARG A 84 0.87 -15.36 -23.49
N PRO A 85 0.96 -14.54 -22.42
CA PRO A 85 -0.22 -14.24 -21.63
C PRO A 85 -1.28 -13.50 -22.44
N ALA A 86 -2.55 -13.85 -22.25
CA ALA A 86 -3.65 -13.13 -22.86
C ALA A 86 -3.74 -11.70 -22.29
N GLY A 87 -4.03 -10.72 -23.16
CA GLY A 87 -4.22 -9.32 -22.75
C GLY A 87 -2.94 -8.53 -22.42
N LEU A 88 -1.75 -9.15 -22.47
CA LEU A 88 -0.49 -8.44 -22.34
C LEU A 88 -0.07 -7.85 -23.70
N ALA A 89 -0.04 -6.53 -23.82
CA ALA A 89 0.46 -5.86 -25.03
C ALA A 89 1.99 -6.00 -25.16
N GLU A 90 2.51 -6.00 -26.40
CA GLU A 90 3.95 -6.19 -26.70
C GLU A 90 4.86 -5.03 -26.24
N VAL A 91 4.32 -3.91 -25.75
CA VAL A 91 5.13 -2.81 -25.21
C VAL A 91 4.36 -2.18 -24.04
N PRO A 92 4.96 -2.09 -22.83
CA PRO A 92 4.30 -1.41 -21.71
C PRO A 92 4.11 0.09 -22.03
N PRO A 93 3.00 0.73 -21.61
CA PRO A 93 2.90 2.19 -21.71
C PRO A 93 4.04 2.84 -20.91
N LYS A 94 4.78 3.75 -21.57
CA LYS A 94 5.94 4.49 -21.05
C LYS A 94 5.63 5.42 -19.85
N ALA A 95 4.36 5.60 -19.51
CA ALA A 95 3.96 6.51 -18.44
C ALA A 95 4.36 5.96 -17.06
N GLY A 96 5.20 6.71 -16.31
CA GLY A 96 5.48 6.46 -14.89
C GLY A 96 6.79 5.75 -14.53
N MET A 97 7.71 5.52 -15.48
CA MET A 97 9.03 4.90 -15.20
C MET A 97 10.13 5.93 -14.93
N PRO A 98 11.02 5.74 -13.94
CA PRO A 98 12.20 6.59 -13.73
C PRO A 98 13.22 6.49 -14.87
N GLU A 99 13.86 7.61 -15.22
CA GLU A 99 14.81 7.76 -16.35
C GLU A 99 15.91 6.68 -16.48
N PRO A 100 16.53 6.13 -15.41
CA PRO A 100 17.64 5.18 -15.58
C PRO A 100 17.23 3.79 -16.11
N LEU A 101 15.93 3.47 -16.15
CA LEU A 101 15.41 2.19 -16.69
C LEU A 101 15.03 2.29 -18.17
N GLN A 102 15.18 3.46 -18.80
CA GLN A 102 14.85 3.65 -20.21
C GLN A 102 15.97 3.19 -21.16
N GLU A 103 17.22 3.08 -20.69
CA GLU A 103 18.37 2.96 -21.59
C GLU A 103 18.88 1.53 -21.84
N ASP A 104 18.55 0.52 -21.01
CA ASP A 104 19.24 -0.79 -21.04
C ASP A 104 18.37 -2.06 -21.14
N LEU A 105 17.05 -1.98 -21.38
CA LEU A 105 16.17 -3.17 -21.30
C LEU A 105 15.16 -3.34 -22.46
N GLU A 106 15.29 -2.59 -23.56
CA GLU A 106 14.28 -2.44 -24.62
C GLU A 106 13.89 -3.71 -25.41
N ALA A 107 14.46 -4.90 -25.17
CA ALA A 107 14.17 -6.10 -25.97
C ALA A 107 13.57 -7.33 -25.24
N ASN A 108 13.70 -7.48 -23.90
CA ASN A 108 13.42 -8.76 -23.23
C ASN A 108 12.65 -8.68 -21.88
N GLU A 109 12.13 -7.52 -21.45
CA GLU A 109 11.42 -7.41 -20.16
C GLU A 109 10.09 -8.18 -20.10
N VAL A 110 9.35 -8.23 -21.21
CA VAL A 110 8.04 -8.89 -21.27
C VAL A 110 8.18 -10.42 -21.09
N PRO A 111 9.09 -11.12 -21.79
CA PRO A 111 9.39 -12.51 -21.47
C PRO A 111 9.92 -12.71 -20.05
N GLY A 112 10.81 -11.83 -19.57
CA GLY A 112 11.39 -11.93 -18.23
C GLY A 112 10.35 -11.82 -17.10
N ILE A 113 9.40 -10.88 -17.19
CA ILE A 113 8.39 -10.69 -16.13
C ILE A 113 7.38 -11.84 -16.08
N VAL A 114 7.12 -12.46 -17.24
CA VAL A 114 6.24 -13.63 -17.34
C VAL A 114 6.94 -14.87 -16.79
N ALA A 115 8.21 -15.05 -17.11
CA ALA A 115 9.04 -16.10 -16.51
C ALA A 115 9.16 -15.93 -14.99
N CYS A 116 9.34 -14.71 -14.50
CA CYS A 116 9.31 -14.39 -13.08
C CYS A 116 8.00 -14.85 -12.44
N ALA A 117 6.85 -14.53 -13.04
CA ALA A 117 5.54 -14.94 -12.53
C ALA A 117 5.43 -16.47 -12.38
N LEU A 118 5.87 -17.23 -13.38
CA LEU A 118 5.82 -18.70 -13.38
C LEU A 118 6.84 -19.32 -12.41
N ARG A 119 8.05 -18.74 -12.32
CA ARG A 119 9.09 -19.19 -11.39
C ARG A 119 8.62 -19.02 -9.94
N GLU A 120 8.18 -17.83 -9.57
CA GLU A 120 7.72 -17.51 -8.21
C GLU A 120 6.51 -18.37 -7.84
N LEU A 121 5.57 -18.57 -8.77
CA LEU A 121 4.43 -19.47 -8.57
C LEU A 121 4.87 -20.92 -8.27
N PHE A 122 5.90 -21.41 -8.96
CA PHE A 122 6.45 -22.74 -8.72
C PHE A 122 7.23 -22.81 -7.40
N GLU A 123 8.06 -21.81 -7.10
CA GLU A 123 8.84 -21.71 -5.86
C GLU A 123 7.92 -21.66 -4.63
N GLU A 124 6.90 -20.81 -4.64
CA GLU A 124 6.02 -20.57 -3.49
C GLU A 124 4.88 -21.57 -3.37
N CYS A 125 4.35 -22.09 -4.47
CA CYS A 125 3.14 -22.91 -4.47
C CYS A 125 3.27 -24.26 -5.17
N GLY A 126 4.36 -24.50 -5.89
CA GLY A 126 4.57 -25.71 -6.69
C GLY A 126 3.66 -25.83 -7.92
N ILE A 127 2.90 -24.78 -8.26
CA ILE A 127 2.11 -24.75 -9.49
C ILE A 127 3.03 -24.38 -10.64
N LEU A 128 3.10 -25.23 -11.67
CA LEU A 128 3.91 -24.98 -12.86
C LEU A 128 3.19 -25.48 -14.11
N PRO A 129 2.52 -24.60 -14.86
CA PRO A 129 1.99 -24.94 -16.17
C PRO A 129 3.13 -25.25 -17.13
N LEU A 130 3.05 -26.42 -17.77
CA LEU A 130 4.05 -26.90 -18.72
C LEU A 130 3.38 -27.17 -20.07
N ALA A 131 4.08 -26.84 -21.14
CA ALA A 131 3.66 -27.20 -22.49
C ALA A 131 4.19 -28.57 -22.93
N GLY A 132 3.39 -29.22 -23.77
CA GLY A 132 3.72 -30.51 -24.41
C GLY A 132 3.28 -31.74 -23.59
N GLU A 133 3.17 -32.88 -24.27
CA GLU A 133 2.71 -34.14 -23.67
C GLU A 133 3.65 -34.66 -22.56
N GLU A 134 4.96 -34.41 -22.66
CA GLU A 134 5.92 -34.83 -21.63
C GLU A 134 5.75 -34.05 -20.31
N GLY A 135 5.43 -32.75 -20.39
CA GLY A 135 5.13 -31.91 -19.21
C GLY A 135 3.92 -32.43 -18.42
N ALA A 136 2.89 -32.90 -19.13
CA ALA A 136 1.69 -33.48 -18.53
C ALA A 136 1.94 -34.83 -17.81
N THR A 137 3.09 -35.47 -18.05
CA THR A 137 3.44 -36.79 -17.47
C THR A 137 4.39 -36.72 -16.27
N LEU A 138 4.82 -35.52 -15.86
CA LEU A 138 5.69 -35.37 -14.69
C LEU A 138 4.93 -35.76 -13.41
N SER A 139 5.53 -36.67 -12.63
CA SER A 139 4.97 -37.06 -11.34
C SER A 139 5.13 -35.95 -10.30
N SER A 140 4.21 -35.88 -9.34
CA SER A 140 4.26 -34.92 -8.23
C SER A 140 5.58 -35.01 -7.45
N GLN A 141 6.15 -36.22 -7.30
CA GLN A 141 7.45 -36.43 -6.65
C GLN A 141 8.65 -35.86 -7.43
N ARG A 142 8.55 -35.75 -8.75
CA ARG A 142 9.61 -35.15 -9.59
C ARG A 142 9.54 -33.63 -9.52
N LEU A 143 8.33 -33.06 -9.56
CA LEU A 143 8.10 -31.62 -9.39
C LEU A 143 8.56 -31.14 -8.00
N ASP A 144 8.22 -31.89 -6.95
CA ASP A 144 8.61 -31.56 -5.58
C ASP A 144 10.14 -31.53 -5.42
N ARG A 145 10.85 -32.58 -5.87
CA ARG A 145 12.33 -32.59 -5.85
C ARG A 145 12.95 -31.45 -6.65
N ALA A 146 12.37 -31.10 -7.79
CA ALA A 146 12.84 -30.00 -8.61
C ALA A 146 12.66 -28.65 -7.92
N ARG A 147 11.52 -28.46 -7.25
CA ARG A 147 11.24 -27.27 -6.45
C ARG A 147 12.24 -27.12 -5.30
N HIS A 148 12.56 -28.20 -4.59
CA HIS A 148 13.63 -28.24 -3.59
C HIS A 148 14.98 -27.77 -4.18
N GLN A 149 15.38 -28.30 -5.34
CA GLN A 149 16.64 -27.92 -6.01
C GLN A 149 16.68 -26.45 -6.43
N LEU A 150 15.55 -25.89 -6.85
CA LEU A 150 15.45 -24.49 -7.22
C LEU A 150 15.59 -23.57 -6.01
N LEU A 151 14.89 -23.89 -4.92
CA LEU A 151 14.88 -23.12 -3.68
C LEU A 151 16.22 -23.14 -2.93
N GLU A 152 16.98 -24.24 -3.07
CA GLU A 152 18.36 -24.33 -2.57
C GLU A 152 19.39 -23.63 -3.50
N GLU A 153 18.92 -22.94 -4.56
CA GLU A 153 19.73 -22.34 -5.63
C GLU A 153 20.70 -23.33 -6.31
N ALA A 154 20.40 -24.64 -6.24
CA ALA A 154 21.27 -25.69 -6.75
C ALA A 154 21.17 -25.83 -8.28
N VAL A 155 20.00 -25.54 -8.86
CA VAL A 155 19.76 -25.62 -10.31
C VAL A 155 18.93 -24.41 -10.77
N PRO A 156 19.38 -23.64 -11.79
CA PRO A 156 18.59 -22.59 -12.41
C PRO A 156 17.26 -23.10 -12.97
N PHE A 157 16.20 -22.28 -12.88
CA PHE A 157 14.87 -22.67 -13.35
C PHE A 157 14.84 -23.05 -14.85
N ALA A 158 15.59 -22.33 -15.68
CA ALA A 158 15.72 -22.65 -17.11
C ALA A 158 16.36 -24.04 -17.34
N ASP A 159 17.32 -24.44 -16.51
CA ASP A 159 18.02 -25.72 -16.61
C ASP A 159 17.12 -26.89 -16.16
N LEU A 160 16.25 -26.65 -15.17
CA LEU A 160 15.22 -27.61 -14.78
C LEU A 160 14.28 -27.92 -15.95
N LEU A 161 13.72 -26.89 -16.58
CA LEU A 161 12.84 -27.04 -17.76
C LEU A 161 13.55 -27.74 -18.92
N ALA A 162 14.81 -27.38 -19.19
CA ALA A 162 15.63 -28.03 -20.21
C ALA A 162 15.85 -29.52 -19.92
N SER A 163 16.08 -29.89 -18.66
CA SER A 163 16.24 -31.30 -18.24
C SER A 163 14.96 -32.14 -18.43
N TRP A 164 13.80 -31.48 -18.55
CA TRP A 164 12.51 -32.12 -18.81
C TRP A 164 12.10 -32.01 -20.27
N GLN A 165 12.94 -31.39 -21.11
CA GLN A 165 12.63 -31.11 -22.51
C GLN A 165 11.27 -30.40 -22.68
N SER A 166 10.91 -29.56 -21.69
CA SER A 166 9.62 -28.87 -21.60
C SER A 166 9.81 -27.36 -21.49
N LEU A 167 8.71 -26.63 -21.67
CA LEU A 167 8.64 -25.18 -21.62
C LEU A 167 7.60 -24.76 -20.58
N ALA A 168 7.84 -23.64 -19.89
CA ALA A 168 6.82 -23.08 -19.02
C ALA A 168 5.72 -22.43 -19.88
N ASP A 169 4.46 -22.79 -19.62
CA ASP A 169 3.34 -22.38 -20.45
C ASP A 169 2.80 -21.00 -20.07
N ALA A 170 3.38 -19.97 -20.69
CA ALA A 170 2.94 -18.59 -20.56
C ALA A 170 1.56 -18.35 -21.19
N GLY A 171 1.08 -19.23 -22.08
CA GLY A 171 -0.26 -19.16 -22.66
C GLY A 171 -1.38 -19.36 -21.65
N ARG A 172 -1.08 -19.95 -20.49
CA ARG A 172 -2.03 -20.18 -19.38
C ARG A 172 -2.27 -18.96 -18.51
N LEU A 173 -1.43 -17.93 -18.63
CA LEU A 173 -1.56 -16.69 -17.87
C LEU A 173 -2.47 -15.70 -18.59
N VAL A 174 -3.27 -14.96 -17.82
CA VAL A 174 -4.02 -13.81 -18.30
C VAL A 174 -3.51 -12.58 -17.55
N TYR A 175 -3.00 -11.57 -18.27
CA TYR A 175 -2.57 -10.34 -17.62
C TYR A 175 -3.72 -9.72 -16.84
N ALA A 176 -3.48 -9.19 -15.64
CA ALA A 176 -4.51 -8.68 -14.73
C ALA A 176 -4.24 -7.25 -14.26
N GLY A 177 -3.26 -6.55 -14.87
CA GLY A 177 -2.95 -5.16 -14.52
C GLY A 177 -1.59 -4.98 -13.84
N ARG A 178 -1.28 -3.72 -13.54
CA ARG A 178 0.03 -3.28 -13.04
C ARG A 178 -0.15 -2.30 -11.88
N TRP A 179 0.62 -2.50 -10.82
CA TRP A 179 0.60 -1.66 -9.63
C TRP A 179 2.03 -1.23 -9.26
N ILE A 180 2.23 0.08 -9.07
CA ILE A 180 3.52 0.62 -8.65
C ILE A 180 3.41 1.10 -7.21
N THR A 181 4.26 0.57 -6.35
CA THR A 181 4.33 1.00 -4.95
C THR A 181 4.64 2.50 -4.86
N PRO A 182 3.93 3.24 -4.00
CA PRO A 182 4.19 4.65 -3.73
C PRO A 182 5.67 4.99 -3.48
N PRO A 183 6.22 6.05 -4.10
CA PRO A 183 7.47 6.75 -3.79
C PRO A 183 7.86 6.90 -2.33
N LEU A 184 6.89 7.07 -1.42
CA LEU A 184 7.18 7.19 0.02
C LEU A 184 7.71 5.88 0.64
N ALA A 185 7.40 4.73 0.03
CA ALA A 185 7.73 3.44 0.61
C ALA A 185 9.23 3.19 0.50
N SER A 186 9.82 2.69 1.59
CA SER A 186 11.26 2.34 1.65
C SER A 186 11.62 1.20 0.68
N LEU A 187 10.67 0.28 0.46
CA LEU A 187 10.70 -0.77 -0.53
C LEU A 187 9.60 -0.51 -1.56
N ARG A 188 9.98 -0.52 -2.85
CA ARG A 188 9.06 -0.22 -3.95
C ARG A 188 9.11 -1.31 -5.00
N PHE A 189 7.93 -1.71 -5.46
CA PHE A 189 7.74 -2.71 -6.48
C PHE A 189 6.92 -2.14 -7.64
N ASP A 190 7.21 -2.63 -8.84
CA ASP A 190 6.43 -2.39 -10.03
C ASP A 190 5.86 -3.74 -10.46
N ASN A 191 4.74 -4.08 -9.85
CA ASN A 191 4.18 -5.42 -9.86
C ASN A 191 3.21 -5.61 -11.03
N ARG A 192 3.39 -6.69 -11.79
CA ARG A 192 2.42 -7.17 -12.78
C ARG A 192 1.64 -8.32 -12.18
N PHE A 193 0.32 -8.23 -12.22
CA PHE A 193 -0.54 -9.32 -11.79
C PHE A 193 -0.97 -10.15 -12.99
N PHE A 194 -1.08 -11.46 -12.79
CA PHE A 194 -1.62 -12.40 -13.77
C PHE A 194 -2.68 -13.28 -13.11
N LEU A 195 -3.74 -13.63 -13.81
CA LEU A 195 -4.67 -14.69 -13.41
C LEU A 195 -4.22 -16.01 -14.02
N LEU A 196 -4.44 -17.10 -13.29
CA LEU A 196 -4.22 -18.47 -13.76
C LEU A 196 -5.39 -19.34 -13.33
N GLU A 197 -6.12 -19.90 -14.29
CA GLU A 197 -7.20 -20.85 -14.01
C GLU A 197 -6.59 -22.22 -13.69
N TRP A 198 -6.69 -22.65 -12.44
CA TRP A 198 -6.20 -23.93 -11.97
C TRP A 198 -7.31 -24.99 -12.06
N SER A 199 -6.98 -26.18 -12.58
CA SER A 199 -7.91 -27.31 -12.71
C SER A 199 -7.62 -28.40 -11.68
N GLU A 200 -8.66 -29.06 -11.16
CA GLU A 200 -8.51 -30.24 -10.29
C GLU A 200 -7.82 -31.42 -10.98
N GLU A 201 -7.75 -31.41 -12.31
CA GLU A 201 -7.03 -32.38 -13.12
C GLU A 201 -5.52 -32.11 -13.19
N GLU A 202 -5.04 -30.97 -12.67
CA GLU A 202 -3.60 -30.71 -12.59
C GLU A 202 -2.92 -31.66 -11.61
N THR A 203 -1.74 -32.15 -12.00
CA THR A 203 -1.00 -33.21 -11.31
C THR A 203 -0.46 -32.80 -9.94
N PHE A 204 -0.52 -31.51 -9.59
CA PHE A 204 0.02 -30.96 -8.36
C PHE A 204 -0.98 -30.01 -7.69
N GLN A 205 -1.40 -30.38 -6.48
CA GLN A 205 -2.16 -29.49 -5.60
C GLN A 205 -1.22 -28.41 -5.05
N PRO A 206 -1.66 -27.14 -4.99
CA PRO A 206 -0.82 -26.08 -4.44
C PRO A 206 -0.42 -26.40 -3.01
N THR A 207 0.87 -26.24 -2.72
CA THR A 207 1.43 -26.40 -1.37
C THR A 207 2.45 -25.30 -1.11
N ILE A 208 2.43 -24.74 0.09
CA ILE A 208 3.42 -23.72 0.44
C ILE A 208 4.78 -24.32 0.71
N TRP A 209 5.82 -23.53 0.46
CA TRP A 209 7.15 -23.81 0.99
C TRP A 209 7.33 -23.13 2.35
N PRO A 210 7.57 -23.88 3.44
CA PRO A 210 7.81 -23.29 4.75
C PRO A 210 9.05 -22.40 4.76
N GLY A 211 8.95 -21.21 5.35
CA GLY A 211 10.04 -20.25 5.46
C GLY A 211 9.52 -18.84 5.19
N GLU A 212 9.40 -18.48 3.90
CA GLU A 212 8.80 -17.20 3.52
C GLU A 212 7.28 -17.17 3.70
N LEU A 213 6.62 -18.33 3.62
CA LEU A 213 5.19 -18.48 3.80
C LEU A 213 4.87 -19.31 5.06
N SER A 214 3.81 -18.92 5.76
CA SER A 214 3.30 -19.62 6.96
C SER A 214 2.07 -20.46 6.65
N SER A 215 1.23 -20.05 5.70
CA SER A 215 0.06 -20.81 5.25
C SER A 215 -0.31 -20.49 3.80
N GLY A 216 -1.09 -21.37 3.18
CA GLY A 216 -1.72 -21.13 1.88
C GLY A 216 -2.96 -21.98 1.74
N GLU A 217 -4.01 -21.40 1.16
CA GLU A 217 -5.32 -22.05 1.07
C GLU A 217 -6.15 -21.52 -0.11
N TRP A 218 -7.13 -22.33 -0.51
CA TRP A 218 -8.20 -21.92 -1.40
C TRP A 218 -9.31 -21.23 -0.61
N ILE A 219 -9.67 -20.00 -1.00
CA ILE A 219 -10.70 -19.20 -0.33
C ILE A 219 -11.60 -18.50 -1.35
N GLU A 220 -12.89 -18.34 -1.03
CA GLU A 220 -13.78 -17.50 -1.83
C GLU A 220 -13.33 -16.02 -1.72
N PRO A 221 -13.16 -15.27 -2.83
CA PRO A 221 -12.73 -13.87 -2.78
C PRO A 221 -13.60 -12.99 -1.86
N ALA A 222 -14.92 -13.25 -1.84
CA ALA A 222 -15.86 -12.54 -0.97
C ALA A 222 -15.60 -12.83 0.53
N ALA A 223 -15.21 -14.06 0.88
CA ALA A 223 -14.89 -14.44 2.25
C ALA A 223 -13.57 -13.80 2.71
N ALA A 224 -12.55 -13.81 1.84
CA ALA A 224 -11.27 -13.13 2.08
C ALA A 224 -11.46 -11.61 2.26
N LEU A 225 -12.25 -10.99 1.39
CA LEU A 225 -12.60 -9.57 1.50
C LEU A 225 -13.35 -9.27 2.79
N ALA A 226 -14.33 -10.11 3.17
CA ALA A 226 -15.08 -9.95 4.41
C ALA A 226 -14.17 -10.10 5.64
N ALA A 227 -13.18 -11.00 5.62
CA ALA A 227 -12.18 -11.11 6.69
C ALA A 227 -11.34 -9.84 6.82
N TRP A 228 -10.89 -9.27 5.69
CA TRP A 228 -10.19 -7.98 5.69
C TRP A 228 -11.08 -6.84 6.19
N GLN A 229 -12.35 -6.79 5.77
CA GLN A 229 -13.34 -5.80 6.21
C GLN A 229 -13.64 -5.86 7.72
N ARG A 230 -13.52 -7.05 8.34
CA ARG A 230 -13.62 -7.21 9.79
C ARG A 230 -12.31 -6.90 10.52
N GLY A 231 -11.21 -6.83 9.79
CA GLY A 231 -9.87 -6.62 10.34
C GLY A 231 -9.19 -7.89 10.84
N ASP A 232 -9.71 -9.08 10.47
CA ASP A 232 -9.17 -10.38 10.86
C ASP A 232 -7.84 -10.68 10.15
N VAL A 233 -7.63 -10.08 8.97
CA VAL A 233 -6.42 -10.26 8.15
C VAL A 233 -5.88 -8.93 7.66
N LEU A 234 -4.57 -8.87 7.43
CA LEU A 234 -3.90 -7.75 6.77
C LEU A 234 -3.58 -8.11 5.32
N THR A 235 -3.81 -7.16 4.42
CA THR A 235 -3.38 -7.30 3.03
C THR A 235 -3.08 -5.95 2.40
N SER A 236 -2.32 -5.94 1.30
CA SER A 236 -1.94 -4.71 0.61
C SER A 236 -3.08 -4.18 -0.28
N PRO A 237 -3.11 -2.88 -0.60
CA PRO A 237 -4.18 -2.30 -1.42
C PRO A 237 -4.42 -3.03 -2.77
N PRO A 238 -3.39 -3.43 -3.55
CA PRO A 238 -3.59 -4.21 -4.77
C PRO A 238 -4.34 -5.53 -4.54
N ILE A 239 -4.06 -6.23 -3.44
CA ILE A 239 -4.67 -7.51 -3.12
C ILE A 239 -6.13 -7.32 -2.69
N ALA A 240 -6.40 -6.33 -1.83
CA ALA A 240 -7.77 -5.98 -1.46
C ALA A 240 -8.63 -5.60 -2.69
N HIS A 241 -8.04 -4.86 -3.64
CA HIS A 241 -8.70 -4.54 -4.91
C HIS A 241 -8.98 -5.79 -5.75
N LEU A 242 -7.99 -6.67 -5.96
CA LEU A 242 -8.18 -7.94 -6.68
C LEU A 242 -9.30 -8.78 -6.05
N LEU A 243 -9.31 -8.93 -4.73
CA LEU A 243 -10.36 -9.65 -4.02
C LEU A 243 -11.74 -9.04 -4.25
N ARG A 244 -11.85 -7.71 -4.22
CA ARG A 244 -13.11 -6.99 -4.48
C ARG A 244 -13.65 -7.24 -5.88
N VAL A 245 -12.83 -7.04 -6.90
CA VAL A 245 -13.25 -7.25 -8.30
C VAL A 245 -13.61 -8.71 -8.56
N LEU A 246 -12.83 -9.65 -8.04
CA LEU A 246 -13.10 -11.08 -8.19
C LEU A 246 -14.37 -11.51 -7.45
N ALA A 247 -14.66 -10.93 -6.27
CA ALA A 247 -15.87 -11.19 -5.52
C ALA A 247 -17.14 -10.66 -6.22
N GLU A 248 -17.06 -9.47 -6.81
CA GLU A 248 -18.20 -8.78 -7.42
C GLU A 248 -18.49 -9.26 -8.85
N GLU A 249 -17.45 -9.48 -9.65
CA GLU A 249 -17.57 -9.64 -11.10
C GLU A 249 -17.06 -11.00 -11.61
N GLY A 250 -16.13 -11.62 -10.88
CA GLY A 250 -15.39 -12.82 -11.28
C GLY A 250 -14.21 -12.53 -12.22
N PRO A 251 -13.34 -13.52 -12.48
CA PRO A 251 -12.09 -13.34 -13.24
C PRO A 251 -12.32 -12.96 -14.71
N GLU A 252 -13.43 -13.40 -15.32
CA GLU A 252 -13.69 -13.15 -16.73
C GLU A 252 -14.30 -11.77 -16.99
N ARG A 253 -15.32 -11.38 -16.22
CA ARG A 253 -16.01 -10.08 -16.40
C ARG A 253 -15.27 -8.94 -15.73
N GLY A 254 -14.60 -9.19 -14.61
CA GLY A 254 -13.85 -8.18 -13.86
C GLY A 254 -12.51 -7.81 -14.50
N LEU A 255 -12.05 -8.56 -15.52
CA LEU A 255 -10.75 -8.37 -16.15
C LEU A 255 -10.46 -6.91 -16.60
N PRO A 256 -11.41 -6.18 -17.22
CA PRO A 256 -11.18 -4.78 -17.58
C PRO A 256 -10.90 -3.88 -16.37
N ARG A 257 -11.60 -4.10 -15.24
CA ARG A 257 -11.39 -3.34 -14.00
C ARG A 257 -10.09 -3.73 -13.28
N LEU A 258 -9.62 -4.97 -13.46
CA LEU A 258 -8.30 -5.40 -13.00
C LEU A 258 -7.18 -4.76 -13.83
N HIS A 259 -7.30 -4.77 -15.17
CA HIS A 259 -6.33 -4.19 -16.11
C HIS A 259 -6.10 -2.70 -15.87
N ASP A 260 -7.20 -1.98 -15.71
CA ASP A 260 -7.26 -0.55 -15.50
C ASP A 260 -8.07 -0.29 -14.23
N PRO A 261 -7.42 -0.42 -13.05
CA PRO A 261 -8.11 -0.15 -11.81
C PRO A 261 -8.36 1.35 -11.75
N SER A 262 -9.58 1.81 -11.99
CA SER A 262 -9.97 3.21 -11.74
C SER A 262 -9.68 3.62 -10.29
N GLU A 263 -9.72 2.66 -9.36
CA GLU A 263 -9.29 2.78 -7.96
C GLU A 263 -7.76 2.96 -7.79
N ALA A 264 -6.95 2.53 -8.76
CA ALA A 264 -5.52 2.85 -8.88
C ALA A 264 -5.27 4.11 -9.75
N ASN A 265 -6.26 4.48 -10.58
CA ASN A 265 -6.23 5.55 -11.58
C ASN A 265 -7.09 6.77 -11.20
N LEU A 266 -7.17 7.13 -9.91
CA LEU A 266 -7.70 8.43 -9.46
C LEU A 266 -6.76 9.61 -9.83
N GLY A 267 -5.90 9.49 -10.84
CA GLY A 267 -4.85 10.47 -11.14
C GLY A 267 -3.62 10.32 -10.23
N PRO A 268 -2.85 11.37 -9.93
CA PRO A 268 -1.57 11.30 -9.18
C PRO A 268 -1.66 10.80 -7.72
N PHE A 269 -2.77 10.20 -7.32
CA PHE A 269 -3.09 9.83 -5.94
C PHE A 269 -2.80 8.39 -5.62
N ARG A 270 -2.28 8.23 -4.42
CA ARG A 270 -1.89 6.96 -3.84
C ARG A 270 -2.68 6.79 -2.56
N LYS A 271 -4.00 6.59 -2.67
CA LYS A 271 -4.78 6.11 -1.53
C LYS A 271 -4.16 4.80 -1.10
N VAL A 272 -3.64 4.77 0.12
CA VAL A 272 -3.16 3.54 0.73
C VAL A 272 -4.13 3.20 1.85
N GLU A 273 -4.97 2.22 1.61
CA GLU A 273 -5.94 1.72 2.59
C GLU A 273 -5.50 0.33 3.05
N PHE A 274 -4.85 0.28 4.22
CA PHE A 274 -4.44 -0.97 4.83
C PHE A 274 -5.54 -1.60 5.68
N ARG A 275 -6.40 -0.75 6.25
CA ARG A 275 -7.57 -1.11 7.05
C ARG A 275 -8.78 -0.31 6.55
N PRO A 276 -9.99 -0.88 6.58
CA PRO A 276 -11.18 -0.15 6.15
C PRO A 276 -11.32 1.17 6.90
N GLY A 277 -11.50 2.27 6.16
CA GLY A 277 -11.69 3.59 6.74
C GLY A 277 -10.45 4.23 7.35
N VAL A 278 -9.26 3.63 7.18
CA VAL A 278 -7.98 4.28 7.49
C VAL A 278 -7.26 4.52 6.18
N ILE A 279 -7.46 5.71 5.61
CA ILE A 279 -6.97 6.07 4.29
C ILE A 279 -5.76 6.99 4.43
N LEU A 280 -4.59 6.51 4.06
CA LEU A 280 -3.37 7.31 3.99
C LEU A 280 -3.29 8.05 2.64
N ILE A 281 -3.09 9.36 2.72
CA ILE A 281 -2.86 10.30 1.63
C ILE A 281 -1.47 10.92 1.85
N PRO A 282 -0.42 10.36 1.28
CA PRO A 282 0.92 10.84 1.51
C PRO A 282 1.23 12.05 0.64
N LEU A 283 1.50 13.20 1.26
CA LEU A 283 1.74 14.45 0.56
C LEU A 283 3.21 14.84 0.66
N ARG A 284 3.82 15.20 -0.47
CA ARG A 284 5.19 15.75 -0.43
C ARG A 284 5.19 17.04 0.37
N THR A 285 6.07 17.14 1.35
CA THR A 285 6.06 18.26 2.29
C THR A 285 7.51 18.63 2.63
N PRO A 286 7.81 19.92 2.82
CA PRO A 286 9.04 20.34 3.48
C PRO A 286 9.08 19.77 4.91
N THR A 287 9.68 18.59 5.10
CA THR A 287 9.85 17.92 6.39
C THR A 287 11.32 17.55 6.58
N LEU A 288 11.70 17.04 7.75
CA LEU A 288 13.09 16.73 8.08
C LEU A 288 13.64 15.58 7.21
N PRO A 289 14.82 15.76 6.58
CA PRO A 289 15.46 14.67 5.86
C PRO A 289 15.75 13.47 6.78
N PRO A 290 15.63 12.24 6.26
CA PRO A 290 15.38 11.90 4.85
C PRO A 290 13.90 11.69 4.51
N ALA A 291 12.98 12.05 5.41
CA ALA A 291 11.57 12.09 5.08
C ALA A 291 11.32 13.17 4.02
N THR A 292 10.37 12.90 3.14
CA THR A 292 10.02 13.81 2.02
C THR A 292 8.52 14.00 1.87
N HIS A 293 7.75 13.29 2.69
CA HIS A 293 6.31 13.33 2.71
C HIS A 293 5.86 13.35 4.16
N THR A 294 4.74 14.02 4.40
CA THR A 294 3.98 13.89 5.65
C THR A 294 2.72 13.09 5.35
N ASN A 295 2.33 12.25 6.29
CA ASN A 295 1.17 11.39 6.15
C ASN A 295 -0.09 12.15 6.55
N THR A 296 -0.91 12.54 5.56
CA THR A 296 -2.28 13.00 5.79
C THR A 296 -3.20 11.78 5.85
N PHE A 297 -4.16 11.75 6.76
CA PHE A 297 -5.11 10.63 6.87
C PHE A 297 -6.54 11.08 6.68
N LEU A 298 -7.36 10.24 6.06
CA LEU A 298 -8.81 10.34 6.10
C LEU A 298 -9.32 9.15 6.91
N LEU A 299 -9.93 9.44 8.06
CA LEU A 299 -10.35 8.43 9.04
C LEU A 299 -11.87 8.38 9.11
N GLY A 300 -12.44 7.22 8.82
CA GLY A 300 -13.88 6.99 8.82
C GLY A 300 -14.37 6.20 7.61
N LEU A 301 -15.66 5.84 7.61
CA LEU A 301 -16.29 5.05 6.55
C LEU A 301 -17.22 5.93 5.71
N ARG A 302 -18.33 6.40 6.29
CA ARG A 302 -19.27 7.34 5.67
C ARG A 302 -19.01 8.75 6.16
N GLU A 303 -19.09 8.97 7.47
CA GLU A 303 -18.53 10.17 8.06
C GLU A 303 -17.03 9.98 8.25
N ALA A 304 -16.25 11.03 8.00
CA ALA A 304 -14.81 11.00 8.12
C ALA A 304 -14.23 12.28 8.72
N VAL A 305 -13.00 12.19 9.22
CA VAL A 305 -12.17 13.34 9.61
C VAL A 305 -10.87 13.33 8.83
N LEU A 306 -10.40 14.51 8.45
CA LEU A 306 -9.11 14.70 7.79
C LEU A 306 -8.05 15.02 8.85
N VAL A 307 -6.97 14.27 8.89
CA VAL A 307 -5.88 14.47 9.84
C VAL A 307 -4.65 15.01 9.12
N ASP A 308 -4.09 16.11 9.62
CA ASP A 308 -2.83 16.72 9.18
C ASP A 308 -2.71 16.97 7.66
N PRO A 309 -3.48 17.90 7.08
CA PRO A 309 -3.27 18.38 5.70
C PRO A 309 -1.96 19.18 5.60
N GLY A 310 -0.83 18.47 5.59
CA GLY A 310 0.48 19.02 5.90
C GLY A 310 1.20 19.78 4.79
N SER A 311 0.88 19.49 3.53
CA SER A 311 1.68 20.02 2.41
C SER A 311 1.26 21.44 2.00
N PRO A 312 2.21 22.40 1.98
CA PRO A 312 1.98 23.73 1.42
C PRO A 312 2.15 23.78 -0.11
N LEU A 313 2.52 22.67 -0.76
CA LEU A 313 2.83 22.66 -2.19
C LEU A 313 1.54 22.70 -3.02
N PRO A 314 1.39 23.64 -3.99
CA PRO A 314 0.16 23.78 -4.76
C PRO A 314 -0.29 22.50 -5.46
N GLU A 315 0.65 21.71 -6.00
CA GLU A 315 0.34 20.45 -6.66
C GLU A 315 -0.14 19.37 -5.70
N GLU A 316 0.28 19.40 -4.42
CA GLU A 316 -0.15 18.47 -3.38
C GLU A 316 -1.46 18.90 -2.72
N ILE A 317 -1.75 20.22 -2.69
CA ILE A 317 -3.06 20.75 -2.28
C ILE A 317 -4.12 20.40 -3.33
N GLU A 318 -3.84 20.71 -4.61
CA GLU A 318 -4.68 20.28 -5.73
C GLU A 318 -4.74 18.76 -5.80
N ALA A 319 -3.68 18.09 -5.30
CA ALA A 319 -3.80 16.69 -5.02
C ALA A 319 -4.93 16.50 -3.97
N LEU A 320 -4.67 16.75 -2.69
CA LEU A 320 -5.60 16.46 -1.61
C LEU A 320 -7.07 16.83 -1.90
N ARG A 321 -7.29 17.98 -2.56
CA ARG A 321 -8.59 18.41 -3.08
C ARG A 321 -9.32 17.35 -3.92
N ARG A 322 -8.69 16.79 -4.96
CA ARG A 322 -9.33 15.75 -5.79
C ARG A 322 -9.62 14.50 -4.99
N CYS A 323 -8.73 14.10 -4.08
CA CYS A 323 -8.98 12.95 -3.20
C CYS A 323 -10.24 13.14 -2.34
N LEU A 324 -10.43 14.33 -1.78
CA LEU A 324 -11.63 14.65 -0.99
C LEU A 324 -12.90 14.71 -1.84
N VAL A 325 -12.79 15.22 -3.08
CA VAL A 325 -13.89 15.23 -4.05
C VAL A 325 -14.27 13.80 -4.44
N ASP A 326 -13.32 12.94 -4.80
CA ASP A 326 -13.55 11.55 -5.17
C ASP A 326 -14.11 10.74 -3.99
N ALA A 327 -13.57 10.95 -2.79
CA ALA A 327 -14.11 10.36 -1.57
C ALA A 327 -15.60 10.67 -1.46
N ARG A 328 -15.99 11.94 -1.63
CA ARG A 328 -17.40 12.36 -1.57
C ARG A 328 -18.25 11.83 -2.72
N GLU A 329 -17.80 11.96 -3.96
CA GLU A 329 -18.62 11.73 -5.15
C GLU A 329 -18.72 10.25 -5.52
N ILE A 330 -17.65 9.49 -5.31
CA ILE A 330 -17.58 8.06 -5.65
C ILE A 330 -17.97 7.20 -4.46
N HIS A 331 -17.50 7.55 -3.25
CA HIS A 331 -17.68 6.72 -2.07
C HIS A 331 -18.71 7.27 -1.08
N GLY A 332 -19.27 8.46 -1.34
CA GLY A 332 -20.14 9.10 -0.37
C GLY A 332 -19.40 9.59 0.88
N MET A 333 -18.09 9.74 0.83
CA MET A 333 -17.24 10.30 1.86
C MET A 333 -17.76 11.64 2.40
N GLU A 334 -18.25 11.79 3.64
CA GLU A 334 -18.56 13.12 4.21
C GLU A 334 -17.54 13.50 5.28
N VAL A 335 -16.61 14.39 4.92
CA VAL A 335 -15.60 14.90 5.84
C VAL A 335 -16.21 15.97 6.74
N LYS A 336 -16.18 15.74 8.05
CA LYS A 336 -16.84 16.58 9.06
C LYS A 336 -15.94 17.63 9.67
N ALA A 337 -14.64 17.35 9.74
CA ALA A 337 -13.67 18.18 10.44
C ALA A 337 -12.25 17.91 9.97
N ILE A 338 -11.37 18.87 10.26
CA ILE A 338 -9.92 18.68 10.20
C ILE A 338 -9.39 18.53 11.62
N TRP A 339 -8.64 17.48 11.89
CA TRP A 339 -7.95 17.26 13.16
C TRP A 339 -6.46 17.42 12.97
N LEU A 340 -5.81 18.06 13.94
CA LEU A 340 -4.36 18.24 13.96
C LEU A 340 -3.76 17.37 15.04
N THR A 341 -2.76 16.56 14.68
CA THR A 341 -1.94 15.86 15.67
C THR A 341 -1.15 16.88 16.48
N HIS A 342 -0.55 17.88 15.84
CA HIS A 342 0.20 18.94 16.49
C HIS A 342 0.39 20.16 15.56
N HIS A 343 1.22 21.13 15.98
CA HIS A 343 1.30 22.46 15.36
C HIS A 343 2.41 22.62 14.31
N HIS A 344 3.25 21.61 14.07
CA HIS A 344 4.42 21.81 13.23
C HIS A 344 4.04 22.09 11.76
N PRO A 345 4.85 22.89 11.04
CA PRO A 345 4.51 23.37 9.71
C PRO A 345 4.20 22.28 8.68
N ASP A 346 4.87 21.13 8.79
CA ASP A 346 4.69 19.99 7.90
C ASP A 346 3.41 19.18 8.16
N HIS A 347 2.66 19.47 9.23
CA HIS A 347 1.35 18.89 9.53
C HIS A 347 0.20 19.85 9.23
N VAL A 348 0.48 21.15 9.16
CA VAL A 348 -0.53 22.21 8.97
C VAL A 348 -0.40 23.00 7.68
N GLY A 349 0.64 22.75 6.86
CA GLY A 349 1.00 23.60 5.73
C GLY A 349 -0.07 23.78 4.65
N GLY A 350 -0.94 22.77 4.46
CA GLY A 350 -2.07 22.80 3.52
C GLY A 350 -3.42 23.11 4.18
N LEU A 351 -3.47 23.24 5.51
CA LEU A 351 -4.69 23.35 6.32
C LEU A 351 -5.62 24.46 5.83
N GLU A 352 -5.10 25.67 5.69
CA GLU A 352 -5.91 26.85 5.37
C GLU A 352 -6.46 26.82 3.94
N ALA A 353 -5.78 26.15 3.00
CA ALA A 353 -6.30 25.95 1.66
C ALA A 353 -7.52 25.00 1.68
N VAL A 354 -7.37 23.86 2.36
CA VAL A 354 -8.45 22.86 2.51
C VAL A 354 -9.63 23.44 3.29
N ARG A 355 -9.37 24.10 4.42
CA ARG A 355 -10.41 24.72 5.25
C ARG A 355 -11.26 25.72 4.47
N ARG A 356 -10.65 26.59 3.68
CA ARG A 356 -11.39 27.60 2.90
C ARG A 356 -12.25 26.98 1.82
N GLU A 357 -11.78 25.93 1.17
CA GLU A 357 -12.53 25.26 0.11
C GLU A 357 -13.69 24.43 0.67
N PHE A 358 -13.42 23.61 1.68
CA PHE A 358 -14.38 22.62 2.19
C PHE A 358 -15.18 23.10 3.40
N GLN A 359 -14.89 24.29 3.94
CA GLN A 359 -15.58 24.92 5.08
C GLN A 359 -15.62 24.01 6.32
N LEU A 360 -14.49 23.34 6.61
CA LEU A 360 -14.37 22.37 7.68
C LEU A 360 -13.91 23.04 9.00
N PRO A 361 -14.52 22.71 10.16
CA PRO A 361 -13.99 23.11 11.45
C PRO A 361 -12.65 22.42 11.74
N VAL A 362 -11.75 23.13 12.40
CA VAL A 362 -10.41 22.67 12.79
C VAL A 362 -10.37 22.38 14.29
N TYR A 363 -9.93 21.18 14.66
CA TYR A 363 -9.74 20.77 16.04
C TYR A 363 -8.28 20.38 16.30
N ALA A 364 -7.78 20.73 17.48
CA ALA A 364 -6.44 20.40 17.95
C ALA A 364 -6.42 20.31 19.47
N HIS A 365 -5.32 19.84 20.06
CA HIS A 365 -5.15 19.93 21.51
C HIS A 365 -5.05 21.39 21.97
N ARG A 366 -5.58 21.70 23.16
CA ARG A 366 -5.54 23.06 23.71
C ARG A 366 -4.13 23.61 23.87
N ALA A 367 -3.17 22.76 24.25
CA ALA A 367 -1.78 23.17 24.41
C ALA A 367 -1.09 23.53 23.07
N ALA A 368 -1.67 23.18 21.92
CA ALA A 368 -1.16 23.59 20.60
C ALA A 368 -1.76 24.94 20.13
N ALA A 369 -2.82 25.43 20.78
CA ALA A 369 -3.62 26.56 20.29
C ALA A 369 -2.83 27.87 20.15
N ASP A 370 -1.99 28.20 21.13
CA ASP A 370 -1.19 29.44 21.10
C ASP A 370 -0.19 29.44 19.94
N ARG A 371 0.44 28.29 19.68
CA ARG A 371 1.38 28.11 18.55
C ARG A 371 0.68 28.16 17.21
N LEU A 372 -0.46 27.49 17.08
CA LEU A 372 -1.30 27.55 15.88
C LEU A 372 -1.78 28.98 15.61
N ALA A 373 -2.23 29.70 16.65
CA ALA A 373 -2.66 31.09 16.52
C ALA A 373 -1.51 32.02 16.10
N ALA A 374 -0.29 31.80 16.62
CA ALA A 374 0.90 32.53 16.20
C ALA A 374 1.26 32.27 14.72
N ALA A 375 0.96 31.08 14.20
CA ALA A 375 1.07 30.74 12.78
C ALA A 375 -0.13 31.25 11.92
N GLY A 376 -1.09 31.96 12.52
CA GLY A 376 -2.27 32.48 11.84
C GLY A 376 -3.38 31.44 11.63
N ILE A 377 -3.32 30.31 12.31
CA ILE A 377 -4.31 29.23 12.24
C ILE A 377 -5.33 29.40 13.36
N HIS A 378 -6.60 29.49 13.01
CA HIS A 378 -7.70 29.53 13.99
C HIS A 378 -8.25 28.13 14.28
N VAL A 379 -8.25 27.73 15.55
CA VAL A 379 -8.83 26.46 16.01
C VAL A 379 -10.28 26.69 16.47
N ASP A 380 -11.22 25.90 15.94
CA ASP A 380 -12.66 26.02 16.19
C ASP A 380 -13.12 25.25 17.44
N GLY A 381 -12.33 24.26 17.88
CA GLY A 381 -12.59 23.48 19.09
C GLY A 381 -11.39 22.65 19.54
N PHE A 382 -11.51 22.02 20.70
CA PHE A 382 -10.39 21.26 21.29
C PHE A 382 -10.70 19.76 21.32
N LEU A 383 -9.65 18.96 21.14
CA LEU A 383 -9.63 17.52 21.42
C LEU A 383 -8.69 17.29 22.60
N GLU A 384 -9.19 16.61 23.63
CA GLU A 384 -8.49 16.38 24.90
C GLU A 384 -8.31 14.86 25.14
N GLU A 385 -7.47 14.49 26.10
CA GLU A 385 -7.23 13.09 26.48
C GLU A 385 -8.55 12.33 26.75
N GLY A 386 -8.70 11.17 26.10
CA GLY A 386 -9.82 10.27 26.30
C GLY A 386 -11.11 10.69 25.60
N ASP A 387 -11.13 11.82 24.87
CA ASP A 387 -12.26 12.20 24.04
C ASP A 387 -12.59 11.06 23.07
N ARG A 388 -13.87 10.69 23.02
CA ARG A 388 -14.36 9.61 22.17
C ARG A 388 -15.34 10.17 21.15
N VAL A 389 -14.94 10.17 19.88
CA VAL A 389 -15.76 10.64 18.76
C VAL A 389 -16.20 9.44 17.94
N VAL A 390 -17.49 9.33 17.69
CA VAL A 390 -18.06 8.27 16.85
C VAL A 390 -18.48 8.88 15.53
N LEU A 391 -17.85 8.43 14.44
CA LEU A 391 -18.23 8.81 13.09
C LEU A 391 -19.25 7.80 12.57
N GLU A 392 -20.41 8.28 12.12
CA GLU A 392 -21.51 7.40 11.75
C GLU A 392 -21.31 6.75 10.37
N GLY A 393 -21.78 5.51 10.26
CA GLY A 393 -21.97 4.80 8.98
C GLY A 393 -23.29 5.21 8.33
N VAL A 394 -23.61 4.66 7.15
CA VAL A 394 -25.02 4.68 6.69
C VAL A 394 -25.85 3.69 7.53
N PRO A 395 -27.19 3.84 7.61
CA PRO A 395 -28.03 2.90 8.36
C PRO A 395 -27.81 1.44 7.94
N GLY A 396 -27.38 0.61 8.90
CA GLY A 396 -27.03 -0.80 8.66
C GLY A 396 -25.54 -1.07 8.45
N GLU A 397 -24.72 -0.03 8.31
CA GLU A 397 -23.26 -0.12 8.33
C GLU A 397 -22.69 0.13 9.73
N ARG A 398 -21.41 -0.21 9.92
CA ARG A 398 -20.69 -0.04 11.17
C ARG A 398 -20.32 1.43 11.39
N SER A 399 -20.38 1.91 12.63
CA SER A 399 -19.78 3.20 13.01
C SER A 399 -18.26 3.08 13.18
N PHE A 400 -17.58 4.22 13.18
CA PHE A 400 -16.12 4.30 13.29
C PHE A 400 -15.71 5.11 14.53
N PRO A 401 -15.64 4.47 15.72
CA PRO A 401 -15.22 5.11 16.96
C PRO A 401 -13.72 5.41 17.00
N LEU A 402 -13.40 6.68 17.19
CA LEU A 402 -12.06 7.21 17.42
C LEU A 402 -11.90 7.67 18.87
N ARG A 403 -10.79 7.28 19.49
CA ARG A 403 -10.35 7.78 20.78
C ARG A 403 -9.15 8.70 20.61
N VAL A 404 -9.22 9.88 21.21
CA VAL A 404 -8.11 10.83 21.28
C VAL A 404 -7.19 10.44 22.42
N LEU A 405 -5.88 10.41 22.15
CA LEU A 405 -4.84 10.18 23.14
C LEU A 405 -3.90 11.39 23.13
N HIS A 406 -3.75 12.06 24.28
CA HIS A 406 -2.77 13.11 24.47
C HIS A 406 -1.41 12.47 24.71
N THR A 407 -0.48 12.72 23.80
CA THR A 407 0.85 12.11 23.78
C THR A 407 1.91 13.21 23.71
N PRO A 408 2.04 14.02 24.78
CA PRO A 408 3.04 15.09 24.82
C PRO A 408 4.45 14.50 24.71
N GLY A 409 5.40 15.33 24.28
CA GLY A 409 6.79 14.90 24.18
C GLY A 409 7.45 15.49 22.96
N HIS A 410 7.01 15.12 21.75
CA HIS A 410 7.45 15.80 20.53
C HIS A 410 6.96 17.25 20.46
N ALA A 411 5.68 17.45 20.81
CA ALA A 411 5.09 18.76 21.04
C ALA A 411 4.14 18.68 22.25
N ARG A 412 4.01 19.78 23.00
CA ARG A 412 3.17 19.84 24.22
C ARG A 412 1.72 19.40 24.01
N GLY A 413 1.17 19.72 22.84
CA GLY A 413 -0.19 19.37 22.45
C GLY A 413 -0.28 18.27 21.40
N HIS A 414 0.71 17.37 21.35
CA HIS A 414 0.68 16.28 20.39
C HIS A 414 -0.42 15.25 20.73
N LEU A 415 -1.17 14.83 19.70
CA LEU A 415 -2.26 13.88 19.81
C LEU A 415 -2.00 12.65 18.93
N CYS A 416 -2.43 11.50 19.42
CA CYS A 416 -2.68 10.32 18.59
C CYS A 416 -4.18 10.07 18.48
N PHE A 417 -4.59 9.41 17.40
CA PHE A 417 -5.98 8.99 17.19
C PHE A 417 -6.04 7.47 17.07
N TYR A 418 -6.76 6.83 18.00
CA TYR A 418 -6.91 5.39 18.06
C TYR A 418 -8.29 4.97 17.53
N ASP A 419 -8.30 4.19 16.46
CA ASP A 419 -9.49 3.52 15.95
C ASP A 419 -9.78 2.27 16.78
N GLU A 420 -10.89 2.30 17.53
CA GLU A 420 -11.32 1.18 18.36
C GLU A 420 -11.91 0.01 17.52
N THR A 421 -12.18 0.23 16.23
CA THR A 421 -12.77 -0.76 15.32
C THR A 421 -11.76 -1.83 14.93
N TYR A 422 -10.60 -1.41 14.46
CA TYR A 422 -9.55 -2.28 13.93
C TYR A 422 -8.28 -2.26 14.77
N GLY A 423 -8.24 -1.45 15.82
CA GLY A 423 -7.06 -1.26 16.66
C GLY A 423 -5.94 -0.50 15.96
N SER A 424 -6.28 0.35 14.99
CA SER A 424 -5.30 1.18 14.28
C SER A 424 -4.95 2.42 15.10
N LEU A 425 -3.66 2.76 15.17
CA LEU A 425 -3.19 4.00 15.81
C LEU A 425 -2.59 4.94 14.77
N ILE A 426 -3.14 6.14 14.67
CA ILE A 426 -2.54 7.26 13.94
C ILE A 426 -1.64 7.97 14.94
N ALA A 427 -0.36 7.64 14.89
CA ALA A 427 0.61 8.02 15.91
C ALA A 427 1.17 9.45 15.74
N GLY A 428 0.89 10.13 14.63
CA GLY A 428 1.56 11.39 14.30
C GLY A 428 3.08 11.23 14.36
N ASP A 429 3.74 12.18 15.01
CA ASP A 429 5.17 12.21 15.22
C ASP A 429 5.58 11.63 16.58
N LEU A 430 4.72 10.81 17.20
CA LEU A 430 5.14 9.95 18.32
C LEU A 430 6.06 8.83 17.82
N VAL A 431 5.77 8.26 16.64
CA VAL A 431 6.52 7.15 16.04
C VAL A 431 6.82 7.42 14.58
N ALA A 432 8.12 7.47 14.23
CA ALA A 432 8.56 7.61 12.85
C ALA A 432 8.66 6.25 12.15
N GLY A 433 8.15 6.16 10.92
CA GLY A 433 8.41 5.01 10.04
C GLY A 433 9.84 4.99 9.47
N PHE A 434 10.53 6.14 9.48
CA PHE A 434 11.91 6.29 9.07
C PHE A 434 12.57 7.44 9.83
N GLY A 435 13.82 7.27 10.28
CA GLY A 435 14.58 8.31 10.96
C GLY A 435 14.26 8.40 12.45
N THR A 436 14.50 9.57 13.04
CA THR A 436 14.24 9.85 14.46
C THR A 436 13.28 11.01 14.58
N ILE A 437 12.43 10.97 15.61
CA ILE A 437 11.64 12.11 16.03
C ILE A 437 12.53 13.10 16.76
N VAL A 438 12.37 14.39 16.47
CA VAL A 438 13.10 15.47 17.14
C VAL A 438 12.30 15.95 18.33
N ILE A 439 12.91 15.95 19.51
CA ILE A 439 12.31 16.48 20.74
C ILE A 439 13.06 17.77 21.06
N ASP A 440 12.43 18.93 20.80
CA ASP A 440 13.10 20.26 20.88
C ASP A 440 12.54 21.13 22.02
N PRO A 441 13.23 21.24 23.17
CA PRO A 441 12.79 22.10 24.26
C PRO A 441 12.71 23.59 23.88
N PRO A 442 11.75 24.35 24.42
CA PRO A 442 10.82 23.97 25.48
C PRO A 442 9.50 23.39 24.96
N GLU A 443 9.32 23.23 23.65
CA GLU A 443 8.11 22.65 23.05
C GLU A 443 8.08 21.13 23.13
N GLY A 444 9.24 20.51 22.96
CA GLY A 444 9.46 19.11 23.24
C GLY A 444 9.97 18.87 24.66
N ASP A 445 9.62 17.70 25.21
CA ASP A 445 10.03 17.23 26.52
C ASP A 445 10.33 15.72 26.43
N MET A 446 11.57 15.32 26.75
CA MET A 446 11.99 13.93 26.60
C MET A 446 11.42 13.02 27.69
N ASP A 447 11.19 13.55 28.90
CA ASP A 447 10.60 12.76 29.98
C ASP A 447 9.14 12.45 29.61
N ALA A 448 8.40 13.46 29.13
CA ALA A 448 7.03 13.26 28.65
C ALA A 448 6.93 12.37 27.39
N TYR A 449 7.94 12.37 26.52
CA TYR A 449 7.98 11.51 25.32
C TYR A 449 8.19 10.03 25.65
N LEU A 450 8.89 9.74 26.76
CA LEU A 450 9.20 8.36 27.18
C LEU A 450 8.10 7.72 28.03
N ASP A 451 7.35 8.53 28.77
CA ASP A 451 6.15 8.13 29.53
C ASP A 451 4.98 7.78 28.60
#